data_AF-A0A7K0Y8M4-F1
#
_entry.id   AF-A0A7K0Y8M4-F1
#
_cell.length_a   1.000
_cell.length_b   1.000
_cell.length_c   1.000
_cell.angle_alpha   90.00
_cell.angle_beta   90.00
_cell.angle_gamma   90.00
#
_symmetry.space_group_name_H-M   'P 1'
#
loop_
_entity.id
_entity.type
_entity.pdbx_description
1 polymer ?
#
loop_
_entity_poly.entity_id
_entity_poly.type
_entity_poly.pdbx_seq_one_letter_code
_entity_poly.pdbx_strand_id
1 'polypeptide(L)'
;MAQTSATTDITFRVSADDKELIKLAAEIENASVSDYVRTLAVQRAMDLVARLRQRETTEIPEDQFNALMASIDEPDSISPRMRRAYDNLWKIELD
;
A
#
# COMPACT_ATOMS: atom_id res chain seq x y z
N MET A 1 -26.40 -11.97 8.57
CA MET A 1 -25.37 -12.97 8.19
C MET A 1 -24.48 -13.17 9.40
N ALA A 2 -24.44 -14.38 9.97
CA ALA A 2 -23.62 -14.66 11.13
C ALA A 2 -22.14 -14.65 10.71
N GLN A 3 -21.34 -13.79 11.34
CA GLN A 3 -19.91 -13.71 11.10
C GLN A 3 -19.26 -14.89 11.82
N THR A 4 -18.86 -15.91 11.08
CA THR A 4 -18.17 -17.08 11.64
C THR A 4 -16.79 -16.63 12.13
N SER A 5 -16.61 -16.51 13.44
CA SER A 5 -15.30 -16.33 14.10
C SER A 5 -14.51 -17.64 14.07
N ALA A 6 -14.26 -18.17 12.86
CA ALA A 6 -13.42 -19.35 12.72
C ALA A 6 -11.97 -18.96 13.01
N THR A 7 -11.45 -19.42 14.15
CA THR A 7 -10.02 -19.30 14.48
C THR A 7 -9.24 -20.29 13.62
N THR A 8 -8.14 -19.82 13.02
CA THR A 8 -7.25 -20.64 12.18
C THR A 8 -5.81 -20.48 12.68
N ASP A 9 -5.05 -21.56 12.67
CA ASP A 9 -3.68 -21.58 13.18
C ASP A 9 -2.65 -21.22 12.10
N ILE A 10 -1.55 -20.59 12.53
CA ILE A 10 -0.36 -20.32 11.71
C ILE A 10 0.85 -20.97 12.38
N THR A 11 1.46 -21.95 11.70
CA THR A 11 2.60 -22.71 12.22
C THR A 11 3.80 -22.56 11.28
N PHE A 12 4.97 -22.28 11.83
CA PHE A 12 6.21 -22.16 11.07
C PHE A 12 7.37 -22.80 11.85
N ARG A 13 8.38 -23.27 11.11
CA ARG A 13 9.63 -23.78 11.69
C ARG A 13 10.65 -22.66 11.73
N VAL A 14 11.40 -22.58 12.82
CA VAL A 14 12.49 -21.63 13.03
C VAL A 14 13.76 -22.38 13.42
N SER A 15 14.92 -21.77 13.19
CA SER A 15 16.16 -22.27 13.75
C SER A 15 16.14 -22.15 15.28
N ALA A 16 17.05 -22.87 15.96
CA ALA A 16 17.18 -22.76 17.40
C ALA A 16 17.58 -21.32 17.82
N ASP A 17 18.52 -20.72 17.08
CA ASP A 17 19.01 -19.37 17.35
C ASP A 17 17.90 -18.32 17.19
N ASP A 18 17.10 -18.41 16.11
CA ASP A 18 15.96 -17.51 15.90
C ASP A 18 14.92 -17.67 17.02
N LYS A 19 14.70 -18.91 17.48
CA LYS A 19 13.74 -19.17 18.56
C LYS A 19 14.16 -18.51 19.87
N GLU A 20 15.43 -18.58 20.23
CA GLU A 20 15.93 -17.94 21.44
C GLU A 20 15.91 -16.41 21.32
N LEU A 21 16.24 -15.87 20.15
CA LEU A 21 16.13 -14.43 19.89
C LEU A 21 14.69 -13.92 20.04
N ILE A 22 13.72 -14.63 19.44
CA ILE A 22 12.30 -14.26 19.51
C ILE A 22 11.80 -14.35 20.96
N LYS A 23 12.21 -15.36 21.73
CA LYS A 23 11.86 -15.46 23.16
C LYS A 23 12.36 -14.26 23.95
N LEU A 24 13.64 -13.91 23.78
CA LEU A 24 14.22 -12.76 24.47
C LEU A 24 13.49 -11.47 24.14
N ALA A 25 13.14 -11.26 22.87
CA ALA A 25 12.38 -10.09 22.45
C ALA A 25 10.96 -10.06 23.05
N ALA A 26 10.27 -11.20 23.08
CA ALA A 26 8.96 -11.32 23.71
C ALA A 26 9.03 -11.03 25.22
N GLU A 27 10.08 -11.50 25.90
CA GLU A 27 10.33 -11.20 27.32
C GLU A 27 10.56 -9.70 27.56
N ILE A 28 11.33 -9.03 26.70
CA ILE A 28 11.56 -7.57 26.78
C ILE A 28 10.24 -6.80 26.65
N GLU A 29 9.34 -7.24 25.77
CA GLU A 29 8.02 -6.63 25.58
C GLU A 29 6.96 -7.11 26.59
N ASN A 30 7.33 -7.97 27.54
CA ASN A 30 6.44 -8.57 28.53
C ASN A 30 5.22 -9.27 27.88
N ALA A 31 5.47 -9.95 26.76
CA ALA A 31 4.48 -10.63 25.96
C ALA A 31 4.81 -12.13 25.82
N SER A 32 3.80 -12.94 25.52
CA SER A 32 4.05 -14.33 25.11
C SER A 32 4.67 -14.37 23.71
N VAL A 33 5.49 -15.39 23.42
CA VAL A 33 6.13 -15.57 22.10
C VAL A 33 5.11 -15.56 20.95
N SER A 34 3.98 -16.25 21.13
CA SER A 34 2.92 -16.29 20.12
C SER A 34 2.29 -14.92 19.90
N ASP A 35 2.04 -14.17 20.97
CA ASP A 35 1.44 -12.84 20.87
C ASP A 35 2.41 -11.80 20.28
N TYR A 36 3.68 -11.87 20.64
CA TYR A 36 4.74 -11.05 20.06
C TYR A 36 4.84 -11.26 18.55
N VAL A 37 4.93 -12.52 18.10
CA VAL A 37 5.01 -12.82 16.66
C VAL A 37 3.72 -12.43 15.93
N ARG A 38 2.55 -12.71 16.52
CA ARG A 38 1.24 -12.33 15.96
C ARG A 38 1.17 -10.81 15.74
N THR A 39 1.54 -10.03 16.76
CA THR A 39 1.47 -8.57 16.72
C THR A 39 2.39 -8.01 15.64
N LEU A 40 3.65 -8.47 15.59
CA LEU A 40 4.59 -8.05 14.55
C LEU A 40 4.12 -8.40 13.14
N ALA A 41 3.62 -9.62 12.94
CA ALA A 41 3.13 -10.07 11.64
C ALA A 41 1.94 -9.22 11.17
N VAL A 42 0.98 -8.95 12.05
CA VAL A 42 -0.20 -8.12 11.75
C VAL A 42 0.21 -6.68 11.47
N GLN A 43 1.04 -6.08 12.31
CA GLN A 43 1.47 -4.70 12.15
C GLN A 43 2.23 -4.52 10.83
N ARG A 44 3.13 -5.44 10.50
CA ARG A 44 3.85 -5.40 9.23
C ARG A 44 2.92 -5.56 8.03
N ALA A 45 1.93 -6.44 8.12
CA ALA A 45 0.93 -6.61 7.07
C ALA A 45 0.09 -5.34 6.87
N MET A 46 -0.36 -4.71 7.96
CA MET A 46 -1.11 -3.45 7.93
C MET A 46 -0.30 -2.35 7.26
N ASP A 47 0.97 -2.18 7.60
CA ASP A 47 1.86 -1.18 7.00
C ASP A 47 2.07 -1.40 5.50
N LEU A 48 2.14 -2.65 5.05
CA LEU A 48 2.27 -2.99 3.63
C LEU A 48 0.99 -2.69 2.86
N VAL A 49 -0.16 -3.07 3.40
CA VAL A 49 -1.47 -2.80 2.80
C VAL A 49 -1.75 -1.29 2.78
N ALA A 50 -1.44 -0.57 3.85
CA ALA A 50 -1.62 0.88 3.92
C ALA A 50 -0.77 1.59 2.85
N ARG A 51 0.51 1.22 2.69
CA ARG A 51 1.39 1.79 1.66
C ARG A 51 0.92 1.48 0.24
N LEU A 52 0.38 0.30 -0.01
CA LEU A 52 -0.22 -0.03 -1.30
C LEU A 52 -1.45 0.84 -1.56
N ARG A 53 -2.35 0.98 -0.59
CA ARG A 53 -3.54 1.84 -0.71
C ARG A 53 -3.20 3.31 -0.89
N GLN A 54 -2.16 3.82 -0.23
CA GLN A 54 -1.66 5.18 -0.43
C GLN A 54 -1.09 5.41 -1.84
N ARG A 55 -0.59 4.37 -2.52
CA ARG A 55 -0.22 4.47 -3.93
C ARG A 55 -1.42 4.53 -4.87
N GLU A 56 -2.55 3.97 -4.45
CA GLU A 56 -3.80 3.95 -5.21
C GLU A 56 -4.69 5.16 -4.91
N THR A 57 -4.46 5.84 -3.79
CA THR A 57 -5.28 6.96 -3.31
C THR A 57 -4.45 8.23 -3.28
N THR A 58 -4.77 9.18 -4.15
CA THR A 58 -4.20 10.53 -4.11
C THR A 58 -5.12 11.42 -3.27
N GLU A 59 -4.66 11.85 -2.10
CA GLU A 59 -5.33 12.89 -1.34
C GLU A 59 -5.02 14.26 -1.96
N ILE A 60 -6.06 14.99 -2.38
CA ILE A 60 -5.94 16.35 -2.89
C ILE A 60 -6.83 17.30 -2.08
N PRO A 61 -6.39 18.55 -1.83
CA PRO A 61 -7.21 19.58 -1.20
C PRO A 61 -8.51 19.82 -1.97
N GLU A 62 -9.57 20.25 -1.27
CA GLU A 62 -10.89 20.47 -1.84
C GLU A 62 -10.85 21.41 -3.07
N ASP A 63 -10.10 22.51 -2.99
CA ASP A 63 -9.95 23.45 -4.11
C ASP A 63 -9.34 22.78 -5.35
N GLN A 64 -8.38 21.86 -5.15
CA GLN A 64 -7.75 21.12 -6.26
C GLN A 64 -8.68 20.05 -6.81
N PHE A 65 -9.48 19.40 -5.96
CA PHE A 65 -10.51 18.47 -6.39
C PHE A 65 -11.58 19.18 -7.24
N ASN A 66 -12.04 20.34 -6.79
CA ASN A 66 -13.02 21.15 -7.53
C ASN A 66 -12.45 21.64 -8.87
N ALA A 67 -11.20 22.09 -8.90
CA ALA A 67 -10.52 22.46 -10.14
C ALA A 67 -10.35 21.26 -11.09
N LEU A 68 -10.03 20.07 -10.56
CA LEU A 68 -9.96 18.84 -11.33
C LEU A 68 -11.33 18.48 -11.92
N MET A 69 -12.40 18.51 -11.13
CA MET A 69 -13.76 18.22 -11.61
C MET A 69 -14.18 19.21 -12.70
N ALA A 70 -13.94 20.51 -12.50
CA ALA A 70 -14.20 21.53 -13.51
C ALA A 70 -13.45 21.26 -14.82
N SER A 71 -12.20 20.81 -14.75
CA SER A 71 -11.40 20.46 -15.94
C SER A 71 -11.85 19.18 -16.67
N ILE A 72 -12.62 18.32 -16.00
CA ILE A 72 -13.24 17.14 -16.63
C ILE A 72 -14.53 17.56 -17.34
N ASP A 73 -15.34 18.39 -16.69
CA ASP A 73 -16.60 18.89 -17.25
C ASP A 73 -16.36 19.83 -18.44
N GLU A 74 -15.35 20.71 -18.34
CA GLU A 74 -14.92 21.60 -19.40
C GLU A 74 -13.41 21.41 -19.66
N PRO A 75 -13.04 20.46 -20.55
CA PRO A 75 -11.65 20.16 -20.80
C PRO A 75 -10.93 21.30 -21.52
N ASP A 76 -9.80 21.70 -20.98
CA ASP A 76 -8.91 22.66 -21.60
C ASP A 76 -8.49 22.22 -23.01
N SER A 77 -8.36 23.19 -23.90
CA SER A 77 -7.77 22.92 -25.21
C SER A 77 -6.33 22.42 -25.05
N ILE A 78 -5.99 21.33 -25.75
CA ILE A 78 -4.64 20.75 -25.71
C ILE A 78 -3.62 21.83 -26.10
N SER A 79 -2.71 22.14 -25.18
CA SER A 79 -1.69 23.17 -25.44
C SER A 79 -0.86 22.82 -26.69
N PRO A 80 -0.45 23.82 -27.50
CA PRO A 80 0.35 23.57 -28.71
C PRO A 80 1.65 22.80 -28.45
N ARG A 81 2.25 22.96 -27.26
CA ARG A 81 3.43 22.22 -26.84
C ARG A 81 3.14 20.72 -26.67
N MET A 82 2.03 20.39 -26.02
CA MET A 82 1.61 19.00 -25.80
C MET A 82 1.28 18.32 -27.14
N ARG A 83 0.60 19.03 -28.05
CA ARG A 83 0.29 18.52 -29.39
C ARG A 83 1.55 18.18 -30.18
N ARG A 84 2.55 19.07 -30.20
CA ARG A 84 3.85 18.80 -30.85
C ARG A 84 4.57 17.59 -30.25
N ALA A 85 4.51 17.41 -28.92
CA ALA A 85 5.12 16.27 -28.27
C ALA A 85 4.44 14.95 -28.65
N TYR A 86 3.10 14.93 -28.71
CA TYR A 86 2.31 13.78 -29.17
C TYR A 86 2.63 13.41 -30.62
N ASP A 87 2.66 14.39 -31.53
CA ASP A 87 2.94 14.16 -32.96
C ASP A 87 4.35 13.61 -33.20
N ASN A 88 5.31 13.93 -32.31
CA ASN A 88 6.66 13.40 -32.38
C ASN A 88 6.79 11.99 -31.78
N LEU A 89 5.92 11.62 -30.84
CA LEU A 89 5.91 10.31 -30.20
C LEU A 89 5.57 9.20 -31.22
N TRP A 90 4.56 9.45 -32.07
CA TRP A 90 4.14 8.53 -33.14
C TRP A 90 5.11 8.43 -34.32
N LYS A 91 6.00 9.41 -34.49
CA LYS A 91 7.04 9.36 -35.54
C LYS A 91 8.18 8.41 -35.17
N ILE A 92 8.37 8.12 -33.88
CA ILE A 92 9.43 7.23 -33.39
C ILE A 92 9.01 5.76 -33.50
N GLU A 93 7.70 5.45 -33.53
CA GLU A 93 7.18 4.07 -33.64
C GLU A 93 7.02 3.56 -35.08
N LEU A 94 7.24 4.40 -36.09
CA LEU A 94 7.06 4.07 -37.52
C LEU A 94 8.38 4.09 -38.35
N ASP A 95 9.52 4.32 -37.71
CA ASP A 95 10.89 4.13 -38.24
C ASP A 95 11.54 2.90 -37.56
#